data_AF-A3DNZ6-F1
#
_entry.id   AF-A3DNZ6-F1
#
_cell.length_a   1.000
_cell.length_b   1.000
_cell.length_c   1.000
_cell.angle_alpha   90.00
_cell.angle_beta   90.00
_cell.angle_gamma   90.00
#
_symmetry.space_group_name_H-M   'P 1'
#
loop_
_entity.id
_entity.type
_entity.pdbx_description
1 polymer ?
#
loop_
_entity_poly.entity_id
_entity_poly.type
_entity_poly.pdbx_seq_one_letter_code
_entity_poly.pdbx_strand_id
1 'polypeptide(L)'
;MDYESPLIEYFVDLTEQYLGDLIEEVVEQYYEDKIDIATEYEAILEYIIEKFVKESLRGEYDPEKFEKLLRRLSRNKGIGKLVVSYLVSRYIEENMNFKNEDEL
;
A
#
# COMPACT_ATOMS: atom_id res chain seq x y z
N MET A 1 -12.62 16.07 10.13
CA MET A 1 -12.81 14.67 10.54
C MET A 1 -13.67 14.06 9.47
N ASP A 2 -13.03 13.63 8.38
CA ASP A 2 -13.73 12.83 7.39
C ASP A 2 -14.05 11.50 8.08
N TYR A 3 -15.32 11.14 8.08
CA TYR A 3 -15.69 9.75 8.35
C TYR A 3 -15.13 8.96 7.18
N GLU A 4 -14.02 8.26 7.39
CA GLU A 4 -13.58 7.27 6.43
C GLU A 4 -14.75 6.36 6.12
N SER A 5 -15.04 6.22 4.82
CA SER A 5 -16.13 5.37 4.37
C SER A 5 -15.90 3.97 4.94
N PRO A 6 -16.93 3.29 5.50
CA PRO A 6 -16.80 1.91 5.99
C PRO A 6 -16.21 0.94 4.94
N LEU A 7 -16.28 1.31 3.66
CA LEU A 7 -15.68 0.58 2.57
C LEU A 7 -14.15 0.70 2.51
N ILE A 8 -13.60 1.87 2.86
CA ILE A 8 -12.15 2.10 2.90
C ILE A 8 -11.55 1.38 4.10
N GLU A 9 -12.17 1.48 5.28
CA GLU A 9 -11.78 0.72 6.47
C GLU A 9 -11.73 -0.79 6.16
N TYR A 10 -12.77 -1.30 5.48
CA TYR A 10 -12.77 -2.70 5.03
C TYR A 10 -11.63 -3.04 4.05
N PHE A 11 -11.22 -2.11 3.18
CA PHE A 11 -10.09 -2.33 2.26
C PHE A 11 -8.74 -2.27 2.98
N VAL A 12 -8.61 -1.44 4.02
CA VAL A 12 -7.46 -1.42 4.94
C VAL A 12 -7.34 -2.77 5.62
N ASP A 13 -8.40 -3.25 6.26
CA ASP A 13 -8.44 -4.55 6.93
C ASP A 13 -8.04 -5.70 6.00
N LEU A 14 -8.56 -5.71 4.76
CA LEU A 14 -8.19 -6.73 3.78
C LEU A 14 -6.73 -6.62 3.35
N THR A 15 -6.24 -5.40 3.09
CA THR A 15 -4.86 -5.18 2.65
C THR A 15 -3.89 -5.63 3.74
N GLU A 16 -4.17 -5.25 4.98
CA GLU A 16 -3.46 -5.70 6.17
C GLU A 16 -3.41 -7.22 6.26
N GLN A 17 -4.59 -7.86 6.22
CA GLN A 17 -4.72 -9.31 6.35
C GLN A 17 -3.91 -10.08 5.30
N TYR A 18 -3.84 -9.59 4.07
CA TYR A 18 -3.23 -10.34 2.96
C TYR A 18 -1.79 -9.95 2.66
N LEU A 19 -1.41 -8.69 2.88
CA LEU A 19 -0.13 -8.13 2.47
C LEU A 19 0.68 -7.55 3.63
N GLY A 20 0.14 -7.44 4.84
CA GLY A 20 0.81 -6.78 5.96
C GLY A 20 2.23 -7.31 6.23
N ASP A 21 2.35 -8.60 6.52
CA ASP A 21 3.64 -9.28 6.70
C ASP A 21 4.64 -9.00 5.55
N LEU A 22 4.12 -8.90 4.32
CA LEU A 22 4.95 -8.70 3.14
C LEU A 22 5.39 -7.22 2.99
N ILE A 23 4.53 -6.28 3.39
CA ILE A 23 4.85 -4.86 3.46
C ILE A 23 5.94 -4.66 4.52
N GLU A 24 5.75 -5.21 5.72
CA GLU A 24 6.75 -5.19 6.79
C GLU A 24 8.08 -5.76 6.30
N GLU A 25 8.07 -6.98 5.74
CA GLU A 25 9.28 -7.62 5.23
C GLU A 25 10.00 -6.75 4.18
N VAL A 26 9.26 -6.12 3.27
CA VAL A 26 9.83 -5.27 2.22
C VAL A 26 10.44 -4.01 2.79
N VAL A 27 9.75 -3.34 3.72
CA VAL A 27 10.24 -2.10 4.31
C VAL A 27 11.48 -2.38 5.13
N GLU A 28 11.43 -3.35 6.04
CA GLU A 28 12.56 -3.72 6.89
C GLU A 28 13.79 -4.15 6.07
N GLN A 29 13.59 -4.92 4.99
CA GLN A 29 14.74 -5.43 4.22
C GLN A 29 15.36 -4.43 3.25
N TYR A 30 14.60 -3.45 2.75
CA TYR A 30 15.04 -2.62 1.63
C TYR A 30 14.92 -1.11 1.85
N TYR A 31 14.14 -0.67 2.83
CA TYR A 31 13.77 0.73 2.99
C TYR A 31 13.78 1.22 4.45
N GLU A 32 14.33 0.44 5.39
CA GLU A 32 14.44 0.81 6.81
C GLU A 32 15.19 2.13 7.03
N ASP A 33 16.11 2.47 6.11
CA ASP A 33 16.89 3.71 6.13
C ASP A 33 16.13 4.93 5.58
N LYS A 34 14.96 4.71 4.95
CA LYS A 34 14.20 5.73 4.25
C LYS A 34 12.87 6.06 4.91
N ILE A 35 12.23 5.07 5.53
CA ILE A 35 10.94 5.23 6.19
C ILE A 35 10.91 4.47 7.50
N ASP A 36 10.23 5.05 8.49
CA ASP A 36 9.92 4.37 9.75
C ASP A 36 8.55 3.70 9.62
N ILE A 37 8.54 2.37 9.51
CA ILE A 37 7.29 1.62 9.34
C ILE A 37 6.32 1.85 10.49
N ALA A 38 6.80 2.01 11.73
CA ALA A 38 5.92 2.19 12.88
C ALA A 38 5.05 3.46 12.77
N THR A 39 5.54 4.45 12.02
CA THR A 39 4.86 5.72 11.82
C THR A 39 4.10 5.77 10.49
N GLU A 40 4.62 5.13 9.44
CA GLU A 40 4.14 5.29 8.07
C GLU A 40 3.20 4.17 7.60
N TYR A 41 3.01 3.13 8.40
CA TYR A 41 2.33 1.90 7.96
C TYR A 41 0.92 2.12 7.40
N GLU A 42 0.08 2.86 8.13
CA GLU A 42 -1.29 3.16 7.72
C GLU A 42 -1.33 3.91 6.37
N ALA A 43 -0.45 4.91 6.21
CA ALA A 43 -0.34 5.66 4.96
C ALA A 43 0.14 4.79 3.78
N ILE A 44 1.00 3.80 4.03
CA ILE A 44 1.41 2.82 3.01
C ILE A 44 0.23 1.93 2.60
N LEU A 45 -0.58 1.46 3.55
CA LEU A 45 -1.76 0.65 3.26
C LEU A 45 -2.75 1.45 2.40
N GLU A 46 -3.08 2.67 2.80
CA GLU A 46 -3.95 3.58 2.05
C GLU A 46 -3.43 3.84 0.64
N TYR A 47 -2.14 4.10 0.51
CA TYR A 47 -1.49 4.30 -0.78
C TYR A 47 -1.63 3.08 -1.71
N ILE A 48 -1.38 1.88 -1.17
CA ILE A 48 -1.51 0.62 -1.92
C ILE A 48 -2.97 0.44 -2.36
N ILE A 49 -3.94 0.70 -1.49
CA ILE A 49 -5.37 0.64 -1.82
C ILE A 49 -5.70 1.59 -2.96
N GLU A 50 -5.29 2.85 -2.87
CA GLU A 50 -5.55 3.86 -3.90
C GLU A 50 -5.00 3.41 -5.26
N LYS A 51 -3.74 2.97 -5.31
CA LYS A 51 -3.10 2.52 -6.56
C LYS A 51 -3.80 1.28 -7.13
N PHE A 52 -4.15 0.30 -6.30
CA PHE A 52 -4.89 -0.87 -6.78
C PHE A 52 -6.27 -0.50 -7.32
N VAL A 53 -7.03 0.33 -6.60
CA VAL A 53 -8.35 0.78 -7.07
C VAL A 53 -8.21 1.51 -8.40
N LYS A 54 -7.29 2.48 -8.48
CA LYS A 54 -7.10 3.32 -9.67
C LYS A 54 -6.58 2.53 -10.87
N GLU A 55 -5.54 1.72 -10.69
CA GLU A 55 -4.79 1.10 -11.79
C GLU A 55 -5.28 -0.31 -12.12
N SER A 56 -5.59 -1.12 -11.10
CA SER A 56 -5.99 -2.52 -11.29
C SER A 56 -7.50 -2.70 -11.40
N LEU A 57 -8.28 -1.91 -10.66
CA LEU A 57 -9.74 -1.95 -10.68
C LEU A 57 -10.36 -0.81 -11.51
N ARG A 58 -9.56 0.05 -12.15
CA ARG A 58 -10.03 1.15 -13.03
C ARG A 58 -10.98 2.13 -12.33
N GLY A 59 -10.76 2.37 -11.04
CA GLY A 59 -11.57 3.25 -10.20
C GLY A 59 -12.81 2.57 -9.58
N GLU A 60 -13.01 1.26 -9.79
CA GLU A 60 -14.12 0.54 -9.19
C GLU A 60 -13.79 0.10 -7.76
N TYR A 61 -14.58 0.57 -6.79
CA TYR A 61 -14.50 0.13 -5.39
C TYR A 61 -15.34 -1.13 -5.18
N ASP A 62 -14.91 -2.23 -5.80
CA ASP A 62 -15.55 -3.56 -5.71
C ASP A 62 -14.78 -4.46 -4.72
N PRO A 63 -15.37 -4.78 -3.54
CA PRO A 63 -14.70 -5.56 -2.52
C PRO A 63 -14.28 -6.97 -2.97
N GLU A 64 -15.08 -7.64 -3.81
CA GLU A 64 -14.78 -9.01 -4.23
C GLU A 64 -13.59 -9.01 -5.20
N LYS A 65 -13.55 -8.05 -6.12
CA LYS A 65 -12.40 -7.89 -7.03
C LYS A 65 -11.14 -7.52 -6.27
N PHE A 66 -11.26 -6.64 -5.27
CA PHE A 66 -10.14 -6.19 -4.45
C PHE A 66 -9.55 -7.36 -3.65
N GLU A 67 -10.38 -8.11 -2.91
CA GLU A 67 -9.93 -9.28 -2.16
C GLU A 67 -9.28 -10.32 -3.10
N LYS A 68 -9.87 -10.57 -4.28
CA LYS A 68 -9.32 -11.51 -5.26
C LYS A 68 -7.94 -11.09 -5.76
N LEU A 69 -7.68 -9.80 -5.92
CA LEU A 69 -6.37 -9.27 -6.28
C LEU A 69 -5.37 -9.54 -5.15
N LEU A 70 -5.68 -9.13 -3.93
CA LEU A 70 -4.82 -9.31 -2.75
C LEU A 70 -4.48 -10.79 -2.52
N ARG A 71 -5.50 -11.65 -2.58
CA ARG A 71 -5.36 -13.11 -2.45
C ARG A 71 -4.45 -13.71 -3.53
N ARG A 72 -4.42 -13.15 -4.74
CA ARG A 72 -3.51 -13.62 -5.80
C ARG A 72 -2.06 -13.22 -5.51
N LEU A 73 -1.84 -12.00 -5.03
CA LEU A 73 -0.51 -11.50 -4.68
C LEU A 73 0.07 -12.25 -3.49
N SER A 74 -0.71 -12.45 -2.43
CA SER A 74 -0.28 -13.19 -1.23
C SER A 74 0.07 -14.65 -1.51
N ARG A 75 -0.67 -15.31 -2.42
CA ARG A 75 -0.39 -16.70 -2.82
C ARG A 75 0.88 -16.86 -3.65
N ASN A 76 1.28 -15.84 -4.40
CA ASN A 76 2.50 -15.87 -5.21
C ASN A 76 3.52 -14.89 -4.62
N LYS A 77 4.17 -15.30 -3.52
CA LYS A 77 5.08 -14.45 -2.73
C LYS A 77 6.12 -13.71 -3.57
N GLY A 78 6.68 -14.33 -4.62
CA GLY A 78 7.67 -13.66 -5.48
C GLY A 78 7.08 -12.48 -6.26
N ILE A 79 5.89 -12.66 -6.85
CA ILE A 79 5.19 -11.57 -7.55
C ILE A 79 4.66 -10.55 -6.55
N GLY A 80 4.06 -11.00 -5.45
CA GLY A 80 3.58 -10.14 -4.38
C GLY A 80 4.69 -9.22 -3.89
N LYS A 81 5.86 -9.78 -3.54
CA LYS A 81 7.02 -9.02 -3.05
C LYS A 81 7.45 -7.96 -4.06
N LEU A 82 7.54 -8.32 -5.34
CA LEU A 82 7.90 -7.38 -6.40
C LEU A 82 6.90 -6.22 -6.52
N VAL A 83 5.60 -6.52 -6.46
CA VAL A 83 4.54 -5.49 -6.52
C VAL A 83 4.59 -4.59 -5.28
N VAL A 84 4.72 -5.16 -4.08
CA VAL A 84 4.81 -4.39 -2.83
C VAL A 84 6.07 -3.53 -2.81
N SER A 85 7.24 -4.07 -3.17
CA SER A 85 8.48 -3.29 -3.29
C SER A 85 8.34 -2.12 -4.26
N TYR A 86 7.69 -2.34 -5.40
CA TYR A 86 7.41 -1.26 -6.35
C TYR A 86 6.52 -0.18 -5.73
N LEU A 87 5.40 -0.55 -5.11
CA LEU A 87 4.46 0.40 -4.53
C LEU A 87 5.06 1.18 -3.36
N VAL A 88 5.81 0.52 -2.47
CA VAL A 88 6.53 1.19 -1.37
C VAL A 88 7.59 2.15 -1.92
N SER A 89 8.36 1.76 -2.94
CA SER A 89 9.31 2.66 -3.59
C SER A 89 8.62 3.90 -4.16
N ARG A 90 7.45 3.74 -4.79
CA ARG A 90 6.67 4.84 -5.35
C ARG A 90 6.09 5.74 -4.28
N TYR A 91 5.60 5.18 -3.18
CA TYR A 91 5.16 5.92 -2.00
C TYR A 91 6.28 6.82 -1.47
N ILE A 92 7.49 6.27 -1.33
CA ILE A 92 8.67 7.01 -0.87
C ILE A 92 9.01 8.14 -1.83
N GLU A 93 9.09 7.86 -3.13
CA GLU A 93 9.41 8.87 -4.15
C GLU A 93 8.40 10.01 -4.16
N GLU A 94 7.10 9.70 -4.13
CA GLU A 94 6.05 10.70 -4.17
C GLU A 94 6.09 11.56 -2.89
N ASN A 95 6.25 10.98 -1.70
CA ASN A 95 6.31 11.73 -0.45
C ASN A 95 7.64 12.48 -0.20
N MET A 96 8.78 11.97 -0.69
CA MET A 96 10.06 12.69 -0.60
C MET A 96 10.13 13.86 -1.58
N ASN A 97 9.50 13.74 -2.76
CA ASN A 97 9.41 14.88 -3.69
C ASN A 97 8.57 16.02 -3.09
N PHE A 98 7.50 15.72 -2.36
CA PHE A 98 6.74 16.73 -1.61
C PHE A 98 7.60 17.48 -0.59
N LYS A 99 8.47 16.78 0.17
CA LYS A 99 9.36 17.43 1.16
C LYS A 99 10.40 18.38 0.56
N ASN A 100 10.82 18.19 -0.68
CA ASN A 100 11.82 19.05 -1.33
C ASN A 100 11.20 20.33 -1.94
N GLU A 101 9.90 20.35 -2.22
CA GLU A 101 9.21 21.54 -2.75
C GLU A 101 8.88 22.57 -1.66
N ASP A 102 8.73 22.13 -0.40
CA ASP A 102 8.45 23.01 0.75
C ASP A 102 9.71 23.70 1.33
N GLU A 103 10.91 23.35 0.85
CA GLU A 103 12.20 23.94 1.27
C GLU A 103 12.78 24.97 0.28
N LEU A 104 12.03 25.36 -0.77
CA LEU A 104 12.41 26.36 -1.78
C LEU A 104 11.52 27.62 -1.74
#